data_AF-A0A068N1I4-F1
#
_entry.id   AF-A0A068N1I4-F1
#
_cell.length_a   1.000
_cell.length_b   1.000
_cell.length_c   1.000
_cell.angle_alpha   90.00
_cell.angle_beta   90.00
_cell.angle_gamma   90.00
#
_symmetry.space_group_name_H-M   'P 1'
#
loop_
_entity.id
_entity.type
_entity.pdbx_description
1 polymer ?
#
loop_
_entity_poly.entity_id
_entity_poly.type
_entity_poly.pdbx_seq_one_letter_code
_entity_poly.pdbx_strand_id
1 'polypeptide(L)'
;MLTITHLLVGAASVGMAAQTTNPVPILIGAIASLLPDIDISTSPAGRVLPFISRPLEQRFSHRSATHSLLASITLATVTYGLWFAMPVIPLVIVHALNIGYFAGWFLDCFTKSGVEMFYPLPAVVVKMAGRA
;
A
#
# COMPACT_ATOMS: atom_id res chain seq x y z
N MET A 1 9.28 3.76 -8.02
CA MET A 1 9.21 2.42 -7.38
C MET A 1 10.34 1.51 -7.82
N LEU A 2 10.90 0.74 -6.89
CA LEU A 2 11.62 -0.49 -7.19
C LEU A 2 10.65 -1.67 -6.97
N THR A 3 9.91 -2.09 -8.00
CA THR A 3 8.83 -3.10 -7.90
C THR A 3 9.25 -4.37 -7.17
N ILE A 4 10.47 -4.86 -7.42
CA ILE A 4 11.01 -6.05 -6.77
C ILE A 4 11.09 -5.88 -5.25
N THR A 5 11.53 -4.71 -4.77
CA THR A 5 11.64 -4.46 -3.32
C THR A 5 10.30 -4.49 -2.63
N HIS A 6 9.26 -3.93 -3.26
CA HIS A 6 7.91 -3.90 -2.71
C HIS A 6 7.33 -5.31 -2.67
N LEU A 7 7.42 -6.07 -3.77
CA LEU A 7 6.98 -7.45 -3.83
C LEU A 7 7.63 -8.32 -2.74
N LEU A 8 8.95 -8.19 -2.53
CA LEU A 8 9.67 -8.96 -1.51
C LEU A 8 9.25 -8.56 -0.09
N VAL A 9 9.14 -7.27 0.20
CA VAL A 9 8.73 -6.76 1.51
C VAL A 9 7.27 -7.10 1.81
N GLY A 10 6.38 -7.00 0.83
CA GLY A 10 4.98 -7.42 0.91
C GLY A 10 4.83 -8.92 1.16
N ALA A 11 5.60 -9.75 0.44
CA ALA A 11 5.63 -11.19 0.67
C ALA A 11 6.14 -11.55 2.08
N ALA A 12 7.26 -10.95 2.49
CA ALA A 12 7.87 -11.21 3.79
C ALA A 12 6.99 -10.76 4.95
N SER A 13 6.40 -9.56 4.86
CA SER A 13 5.52 -9.02 5.90
C SER A 13 4.29 -9.89 6.11
N VAL A 14 3.64 -10.37 5.04
CA VAL A 14 2.50 -11.28 5.16
C VAL A 14 2.91 -12.66 5.69
N GLY A 15 3.99 -13.24 5.18
CA GLY A 15 4.48 -14.54 5.67
C GLY A 15 4.78 -14.52 7.18
N MET A 16 5.40 -13.45 7.66
CA MET A 16 5.71 -13.27 9.09
C MET A 16 4.46 -12.97 9.91
N ALA A 17 3.63 -12.02 9.49
CA ALA A 17 2.49 -11.57 10.29
C ALA A 17 1.35 -12.60 10.33
N ALA A 18 1.10 -13.30 9.23
CA ALA A 18 0.10 -14.38 9.17
C ALA A 18 0.67 -15.74 9.58
N GLN A 19 1.97 -15.80 9.95
CA GLN A 19 2.69 -17.02 10.35
C GLN A 19 2.42 -18.19 9.41
N THR A 20 2.43 -17.93 8.10
CA THR A 20 2.00 -18.89 7.09
C THR A 20 3.08 -19.08 6.03
N THR A 21 3.21 -20.32 5.55
CA THR A 21 4.01 -20.69 4.39
C THR A 21 3.14 -20.89 3.14
N ASN A 22 1.82 -20.68 3.25
CA ASN A 22 0.93 -20.81 2.11
C ASN A 22 1.28 -19.74 1.06
N PRO A 23 1.58 -20.13 -0.20
CA PRO A 23 1.98 -19.18 -1.23
C PRO A 23 0.86 -18.22 -1.62
N VAL A 24 -0.41 -18.57 -1.41
CA VAL A 24 -1.55 -17.76 -1.85
C VAL A 24 -1.66 -16.43 -1.08
N PRO A 25 -1.77 -16.40 0.27
CA PRO A 25 -1.76 -15.14 1.02
C PRO A 25 -0.48 -14.33 0.80
N ILE A 26 0.68 -15.00 0.73
CA ILE A 26 1.98 -14.35 0.52
C ILE A 26 1.99 -13.61 -0.83
N LEU A 27 1.53 -14.25 -1.91
CA LEU A 27 1.47 -13.63 -3.23
C LEU A 27 0.47 -12.47 -3.27
N ILE A 28 -0.67 -12.61 -2.60
CA ILE A 28 -1.66 -11.53 -2.47
C ILE A 28 -1.05 -10.34 -1.73
N GLY A 29 -0.32 -10.57 -0.64
CA GLY A 29 0.42 -9.53 0.08
C GLY A 29 1.48 -8.84 -0.75
N ALA A 30 2.25 -9.62 -1.53
CA ALA A 30 3.23 -9.10 -2.45
C ALA A 30 2.59 -8.16 -3.47
N ILE A 31 1.53 -8.58 -4.13
CA ILE A 31 0.79 -7.75 -5.11
C ILE A 31 0.15 -6.54 -4.43
N ALA A 32 -0.43 -6.72 -3.23
CA ALA A 32 -1.04 -5.66 -2.45
C ALA A 32 -0.04 -4.55 -2.07
N SER A 33 1.24 -4.87 -1.90
CA SER A 33 2.28 -3.87 -1.64
C SER A 33 2.55 -2.92 -2.81
N LEU A 34 2.08 -3.23 -4.02
CA LEU A 34 2.16 -2.36 -5.19
C LEU A 34 0.96 -1.43 -5.34
N LEU A 35 -0.13 -1.67 -4.60
CA LEU A 35 -1.35 -0.86 -4.68
C LEU A 35 -1.16 0.60 -4.24
N PRO A 36 -0.30 0.96 -3.27
CA PRO A 36 -0.13 2.36 -2.89
C PRO A 36 0.33 3.26 -4.04
N ASP A 37 1.17 2.75 -4.95
CA ASP A 37 1.68 3.47 -6.12
C ASP A 37 0.68 3.60 -7.28
N ILE A 38 -0.60 3.28 -7.05
CA ILE A 38 -1.68 3.53 -8.02
C ILE A 38 -1.92 5.04 -8.26
N ASP A 39 -1.34 5.90 -7.42
CA ASP A 39 -1.40 7.37 -7.51
C ASP A 39 -0.71 7.94 -8.75
N ILE A 40 0.23 7.20 -9.36
CA ILE A 40 0.89 7.61 -10.61
C ILE A 40 0.29 6.84 -11.78
N SER A 41 -0.25 7.52 -12.78
CA SER A 41 -0.79 6.85 -13.98
C SER A 41 0.28 6.10 -14.80
N THR A 42 1.57 6.36 -14.56
CA THR A 42 2.70 5.71 -15.22
C THR A 42 3.22 4.46 -14.49
N SER A 43 2.79 4.20 -13.25
CA SER A 43 3.23 3.01 -12.49
C SER A 43 2.53 1.74 -13.02
N PRO A 44 3.09 0.53 -12.76
CA PRO A 44 2.44 -0.73 -13.14
C PRO A 44 1.02 -0.84 -12.59
N ALA A 45 0.76 -0.38 -11.35
CA ALA A 45 -0.56 -0.38 -10.74
C ALA A 45 -1.48 0.69 -11.33
N GLY A 46 -0.99 1.91 -11.54
CA GLY A 46 -1.77 3.02 -12.11
C GLY A 46 -2.10 2.84 -13.59
N ARG A 47 -1.32 2.05 -14.33
CA ARG A 47 -1.59 1.68 -15.73
C ARG A 47 -2.68 0.62 -15.86
N VAL A 48 -2.91 -0.20 -14.83
CA VAL A 48 -4.02 -1.18 -14.78
C VAL A 48 -5.36 -0.47 -14.53
N LEU A 49 -5.37 0.64 -13.78
CA LEU A 49 -6.58 1.39 -13.43
C LEU A 49 -6.49 2.88 -13.81
N PRO A 50 -6.42 3.23 -15.11
CA PRO A 50 -6.22 4.61 -15.58
C PRO A 50 -7.36 5.57 -15.19
N PHE A 51 -8.56 5.03 -14.95
CA PHE A 51 -9.72 5.81 -14.51
C PHE A 51 -9.62 6.30 -13.06
N ILE A 52 -8.82 5.62 -12.23
CA ILE A 52 -8.59 5.99 -10.83
C ILE A 52 -7.29 6.79 -10.71
N SER A 53 -6.24 6.38 -11.42
CA SER A 53 -4.92 7.03 -11.32
C SER A 53 -4.90 8.46 -11.85
N ARG A 54 -5.55 8.75 -12.99
CA ARG A 54 -5.59 10.11 -13.58
C ARG A 54 -6.22 11.19 -12.68
N PRO A 55 -7.40 10.99 -12.08
CA PRO A 55 -7.97 11.99 -11.17
C PRO A 55 -7.18 12.09 -9.85
N LEU A 56 -6.49 11.02 -9.42
CA LEU A 56 -5.59 11.11 -8.27
C LEU A 56 -4.35 11.94 -8.58
N GLU A 57 -3.69 11.69 -9.71
CA GLU A 57 -2.49 12.42 -10.15
C GLU A 57 -2.76 13.92 -10.36
N GLN A 58 -3.98 14.28 -10.78
CA GLN A 58 -4.38 15.68 -10.95
C GLN A 58 -4.74 16.39 -9.64
N ARG A 59 -5.10 15.65 -8.58
CA ARG A 59 -5.73 16.22 -7.38
C ARG A 59 -4.86 16.10 -6.13
N PHE A 60 -3.91 15.17 -6.10
CA PHE A 60 -3.03 14.92 -4.96
C PHE A 60 -1.57 14.98 -5.39
N SER A 61 -0.71 15.49 -4.50
CA SER A 61 0.73 15.34 -4.65
C SER A 61 1.09 13.86 -4.66
N HIS A 62 2.06 13.48 -5.48
CA HIS A 62 2.57 12.12 -5.53
C HIS A 62 3.07 11.69 -4.14
N ARG A 63 2.70 10.47 -3.67
CA ARG A 63 3.01 9.91 -2.34
C ARG A 63 2.34 10.63 -1.16
N SER A 64 1.16 11.20 -1.42
CA SER A 64 0.34 11.87 -0.41
C SER A 64 -0.84 10.99 0.04
N ALA A 65 -1.98 11.09 -0.64
CA ALA A 65 -3.21 10.45 -0.18
C ALA A 65 -3.12 8.91 -0.10
N THR A 66 -2.56 8.24 -1.11
CA THR A 66 -2.49 6.75 -1.16
C THR A 66 -1.39 6.15 -0.30
N HIS A 67 -0.49 6.98 0.23
CA HIS A 67 0.61 6.56 1.09
C HIS A 67 0.39 7.05 2.53
N SER A 68 -0.87 7.21 2.92
CA SER A 68 -1.23 7.72 4.24
C SER A 68 -1.76 6.61 5.15
N LEU A 69 -1.66 6.84 6.46
CA LEU A 69 -2.36 6.02 7.46
C LEU A 69 -3.87 6.04 7.20
N LEU A 70 -4.40 7.19 6.76
CA LEU A 70 -5.82 7.32 6.43
C LEU A 70 -6.23 6.38 5.30
N ALA A 71 -5.40 6.23 4.27
CA ALA A 71 -5.67 5.28 3.19
C ALA A 71 -5.63 3.82 3.68
N SER A 72 -4.67 3.48 4.55
CA SER A 72 -4.62 2.14 5.16
C SER A 72 -5.84 1.84 6.02
N ILE A 73 -6.28 2.80 6.84
CA ILE A 73 -7.47 2.68 7.69
C ILE A 73 -8.73 2.56 6.83
N THR A 74 -8.83 3.35 5.76
CA THR A 74 -9.95 3.30 4.83
C THR A 74 -10.04 1.94 4.15
N LEU A 75 -8.90 1.44 3.65
CA LEU A 75 -8.81 0.12 3.03
C LEU A 75 -9.19 -0.99 4.02
N ALA A 76 -8.68 -0.92 5.25
CA ALA A 76 -9.03 -1.87 6.30
C ALA A 76 -10.53 -1.83 6.61
N THR A 77 -11.11 -0.64 6.79
CA THR A 77 -12.54 -0.48 7.10
C THR A 77 -13.41 -1.08 6.00
N VAL A 78 -13.10 -0.82 4.73
CA VAL A 78 -13.84 -1.37 3.59
C VAL A 78 -13.68 -2.88 3.50
N THR A 79 -12.46 -3.39 3.60
CA THR A 79 -12.19 -4.82 3.39
C THR A 79 -12.68 -5.69 4.54
N TYR A 80 -12.46 -5.29 5.79
CA TYR A 80 -13.03 -5.99 6.96
C TYR A 80 -14.54 -5.80 7.05
N GLY A 81 -15.07 -4.63 6.71
CA GLY A 81 -16.52 -4.38 6.67
C GLY A 81 -17.22 -5.28 5.65
N LEU A 82 -16.67 -5.40 4.45
CA LEU A 82 -17.18 -6.31 3.42
C LEU A 82 -17.09 -7.77 3.85
N TRP A 83 -15.99 -8.17 4.49
CA TRP A 83 -15.83 -9.52 5.03
C TRP A 83 -16.86 -9.82 6.12
N PHE A 84 -17.13 -8.88 7.02
CA PHE A 84 -18.11 -9.02 8.09
C PHE A 84 -19.54 -9.13 7.53
N ALA A 85 -19.88 -8.34 6.51
CA ALA A 85 -21.18 -8.41 5.84
C ALA A 85 -21.34 -9.67 4.99
N MET A 86 -20.26 -10.11 4.33
CA MET A 86 -20.23 -11.22 3.39
C MET A 86 -18.90 -11.99 3.47
N PRO A 87 -18.80 -13.00 4.35
CA PRO A 87 -17.56 -13.76 4.56
C PRO A 87 -17.34 -14.82 3.46
N VAL A 88 -17.22 -14.37 2.20
CA VAL A 88 -17.04 -15.22 1.02
C VAL A 88 -15.60 -15.72 0.89
N ILE A 89 -14.63 -14.93 1.37
CA ILE A 89 -13.20 -15.23 1.31
C ILE A 89 -12.63 -15.52 2.71
N PRO A 90 -11.57 -16.35 2.83
CA PRO A 90 -10.87 -16.55 4.09
C PRO A 90 -10.32 -15.24 4.66
N LEU A 91 -10.46 -15.04 5.98
CA LEU A 91 -9.99 -13.83 6.67
C LEU A 91 -8.49 -13.57 6.46
N VAL A 92 -7.69 -14.64 6.31
CA VAL A 92 -6.24 -14.53 6.02
C VAL A 92 -5.95 -13.75 4.74
N ILE A 93 -6.84 -13.80 3.74
CA ILE A 93 -6.69 -13.03 2.50
C ILE A 93 -6.91 -11.53 2.76
N VAL A 94 -7.89 -11.19 3.60
CA VAL A 94 -8.15 -9.82 4.02
C VAL A 94 -6.97 -9.26 4.81
N HIS A 95 -6.41 -10.06 5.73
CA HIS A 95 -5.17 -9.71 6.42
C HIS A 95 -4.01 -9.48 5.45
N ALA A 96 -3.78 -10.42 4.53
CA ALA A 96 -2.70 -10.32 3.55
C ALA A 96 -2.78 -9.04 2.70
N LEU A 97 -3.97 -8.66 2.26
CA LEU A 97 -4.20 -7.45 1.49
C LEU A 97 -3.83 -6.20 2.29
N ASN A 98 -4.32 -6.08 3.53
CA ASN A 98 -4.07 -4.90 4.36
C ASN A 98 -2.60 -4.80 4.81
N ILE A 99 -1.99 -5.91 5.19
CA ILE A 99 -0.59 -5.98 5.61
C ILE A 99 0.32 -5.66 4.42
N GLY A 100 0.07 -6.25 3.25
CA GLY A 100 0.83 -5.99 2.04
C GLY A 100 0.74 -4.52 1.63
N TYR A 101 -0.47 -3.95 1.59
CA TYR A 101 -0.69 -2.54 1.29
C TYR A 101 0.08 -1.62 2.24
N PHE A 102 -0.05 -1.86 3.55
CA PHE A 102 0.65 -1.07 4.56
C PHE A 102 2.17 -1.17 4.41
N ALA A 103 2.70 -2.39 4.24
CA ALA A 103 4.13 -2.60 4.08
C ALA A 103 4.70 -1.91 2.82
N GLY A 104 3.90 -1.84 1.74
CA GLY A 104 4.26 -1.16 0.50
C GLY A 104 4.59 0.31 0.71
N TRP A 105 3.61 1.13 1.13
CA TRP A 105 3.87 2.56 1.31
C TRP A 105 4.72 2.87 2.55
N PHE A 106 4.70 2.01 3.56
CA PHE A 106 5.57 2.16 4.73
C PHE A 106 7.04 2.01 4.34
N LEU A 107 7.37 1.12 3.39
CA LEU A 107 8.72 1.02 2.83
C LEU A 107 9.16 2.34 2.19
N ASP A 108 8.24 3.05 1.55
CA ASP A 108 8.52 4.33 0.90
C ASP A 108 8.86 5.46 1.89
N CYS A 109 8.53 5.33 3.18
CA CYS A 109 8.98 6.24 4.24
C CYS A 109 10.50 6.25 4.40
N PHE A 110 11.19 5.19 3.96
CA PHE A 110 12.66 5.08 4.01
C PHE A 110 13.35 5.66 2.76
N THR A 111 12.59 6.23 1.82
CA THR A 111 13.17 6.88 0.63
C THR A 111 13.53 8.34 0.90
N LYS A 112 14.45 8.92 0.12
CA LYS A 112 14.84 10.34 0.24
C LYS A 112 13.67 11.30 0.09
N SER A 113 12.68 10.92 -0.72
CA SER A 113 11.48 11.72 -0.98
C SER A 113 10.50 11.71 0.18
N GLY A 114 10.53 10.68 1.04
CA GLY A 114 9.57 10.50 2.12
C GLY A 114 8.13 10.29 1.63
N VAL A 115 7.21 10.34 2.59
CA VAL A 115 5.76 10.13 2.42
C VAL A 115 4.97 11.05 3.38
N GLU A 116 3.82 11.57 2.94
CA GLU A 116 2.89 12.32 3.79
C GLU A 116 1.97 11.38 4.60
N MET A 117 2.54 10.72 5.60
CA MET A 117 1.86 9.69 6.41
C MET A 117 0.54 10.18 7.05
N PHE A 118 0.47 11.45 7.45
CA PHE A 118 -0.66 12.05 8.15
C PHE A 118 -1.58 12.91 7.27
N TYR A 119 -1.53 12.72 5.95
CA TYR A 119 -2.48 13.40 5.05
C TYR A 119 -3.93 13.34 5.59
N PRO A 120 -4.68 14.46 5.65
CA PRO A 120 -4.44 15.77 5.03
C PRO A 120 -3.61 16.77 5.86
N LEU A 121 -3.10 16.38 7.02
CA LEU A 121 -2.21 17.24 7.79
C LEU A 121 -0.85 17.32 7.07
N PRO A 122 -0.22 18.52 6.96
CA PRO A 122 1.03 18.72 6.23
C PRO A 122 2.27 18.11 6.92
N ALA A 123 2.09 17.14 7.83
CA ALA A 123 3.16 16.48 8.56
C ALA A 123 3.79 15.36 7.70
N VAL A 124 4.89 15.69 7.03
CA VAL A 124 5.79 14.74 6.37
C VAL A 124 6.63 14.05 7.44
N VAL A 125 6.56 12.72 7.55
CA VAL A 125 7.17 12.03 8.70
C VAL A 125 8.66 11.74 8.52
N VAL A 126 9.22 11.63 7.31
CA VAL A 126 10.67 11.41 7.17
C VAL A 126 11.19 11.93 5.83
N LYS A 127 12.02 12.97 5.85
CA LYS A 127 13.08 13.12 4.85
C LYS A 127 14.34 12.55 5.47
N MET A 128 14.82 11.41 4.97
CA MET A 128 16.21 11.02 5.24
C MET A 128 17.08 12.17 4.75
N ALA A 129 17.73 12.89 5.66
CA ALA A 129 18.57 14.03 5.35
C ALA A 129 19.71 13.57 4.43
N GLY A 130 19.47 13.69 3.12
CA GLY A 130 20.54 13.59 2.13
C GLY A 130 21.41 14.82 2.32
N ARG A 131 22.69 14.60 2.67
CA ARG A 131 23.70 15.66 2.61
C ARG A 131 23.64 16.31 1.22
N ALA A 132 23.46 17.62 1.21
CA ALA A 132 23.65 18.48 0.04
C ALA A 132 25.13 18.43 -0.41
#